data_AF-Q3ASU8-F1
#
_entry.id   AF-Q3ASU8-F1
#
_cell.length_a   1.000
_cell.length_b   1.000
_cell.length_c   1.000
_cell.angle_alpha   90.00
_cell.angle_beta   90.00
_cell.angle_gamma   90.00
#
_symmetry.space_group_name_H-M   'P 1'
#
loop_
_entity.id
_entity.type
_entity.pdbx_description
1 polymer ?
#
loop_
_entity_poly.entity_id
_entity_poly.type
_entity_poly.pdbx_seq_one_letter_code
_entity_poly.pdbx_strand_id
1 'polypeptide(L)'
;MWLAERDELVTMFQRDVVEVKPLRNRRLVLTFCDGLVATLCLDDIVYHYKGVFLPLLDAAYFNQVAINRDLGTIVWPNGADVCPDMLYAVASGKPIVCE
;
A
#
# COMPACT_ATOMS: atom_id res chain seq x y z
N MET A 1 4.16 15.33 -29.70
CA MET A 1 3.63 14.08 -29.13
C MET A 1 4.73 13.45 -28.28
N TRP A 2 5.03 14.05 -27.13
CA TRP A 2 6.04 13.62 -26.14
C TRP A 2 5.82 14.43 -24.84
N LEU A 3 4.69 14.22 -24.14
CA LEU A 3 4.41 14.86 -22.83
C LEU A 3 3.43 14.00 -21.99
N ALA A 4 3.50 12.67 -22.05
CA ALA A 4 2.68 11.82 -21.16
C ALA A 4 3.53 11.18 -20.04
N GLU A 5 4.76 10.75 -20.35
CA GLU A 5 5.60 10.02 -19.39
C GLU A 5 6.36 10.92 -18.39
N ARG A 6 6.42 12.24 -18.62
CA ARG A 6 7.13 13.16 -17.71
C ARG A 6 6.27 13.65 -16.53
N ASP A 7 4.94 13.55 -16.61
CA ASP A 7 4.05 13.95 -15.51
C ASP A 7 3.90 12.84 -14.45
N GLU A 8 3.83 11.58 -14.87
CA GLU A 8 3.68 10.44 -13.94
C GLU A 8 4.91 10.23 -13.03
N LEU A 9 6.10 10.61 -13.48
CA LEU A 9 7.33 10.54 -12.68
C LEU A 9 7.46 11.68 -11.65
N VAL A 10 6.72 12.79 -11.82
CA VAL A 10 6.83 13.96 -10.94
C VAL A 10 6.04 13.76 -9.64
N THR A 11 5.06 12.85 -9.62
CA THR A 11 4.24 12.55 -8.45
C THR A 11 4.72 11.36 -7.62
N MET A 12 5.69 10.57 -8.11
CA MET A 12 6.17 9.37 -7.40
C MET A 12 7.28 9.69 -6.40
N PHE A 13 7.02 9.48 -5.12
CA PHE A 13 8.03 9.53 -4.07
C PHE A 13 8.73 8.16 -3.92
N GLN A 14 9.97 8.16 -3.41
CA GLN A 14 10.76 6.92 -3.24
C GLN A 14 10.04 5.81 -2.46
N ARG A 15 9.10 6.17 -1.58
CA ARG A 15 8.37 5.24 -0.71
C ARG A 15 6.96 4.91 -1.23
N ASP A 16 6.61 5.34 -2.43
CA ASP A 16 5.31 5.01 -3.00
C ASP A 16 5.23 3.53 -3.38
N VAL A 17 4.06 2.95 -3.21
CA VAL A 17 3.79 1.57 -3.63
C VAL A 17 3.52 1.56 -5.14
N VAL A 18 4.30 0.78 -5.89
CA VAL A 18 4.19 0.65 -7.36
C VAL A 18 3.66 -0.70 -7.81
N GLU A 19 3.73 -1.72 -6.95
CA GLU A 19 3.11 -3.03 -7.21
C GLU A 19 2.49 -3.59 -5.93
N VAL A 20 1.35 -4.26 -6.08
CA VAL A 20 0.67 -4.98 -5.01
C VAL A 20 0.21 -6.34 -5.51
N LYS A 21 0.47 -7.38 -4.71
CA LYS A 21 -0.06 -8.72 -4.93
C LYS A 21 -0.68 -9.28 -3.65
N PRO A 22 -2.00 -9.50 -3.59
CA PRO A 22 -2.62 -10.13 -2.45
C PRO A 22 -2.27 -11.62 -2.35
N LEU A 23 -2.10 -12.07 -1.12
CA LEU A 23 -1.85 -13.45 -0.71
C LEU A 23 -2.89 -13.89 0.33
N ARG A 24 -2.91 -15.19 0.62
CA ARG A 24 -3.73 -15.74 1.71
C ARG A 24 -3.38 -15.13 3.07
N ASN A 25 -4.34 -15.15 3.98
CA ASN A 25 -4.23 -14.68 5.37
C ASN A 25 -3.90 -13.19 5.45
N ARG A 26 -4.62 -12.35 4.66
CA ARG A 26 -4.47 -10.88 4.62
C ARG A 26 -3.03 -10.40 4.47
N ARG A 27 -2.25 -11.09 3.64
CA ARG A 27 -0.87 -10.71 3.32
C ARG A 27 -0.80 -10.04 1.96
N LEU A 28 0.10 -9.09 1.82
CA LEU A 28 0.39 -8.40 0.57
C LEU A 28 1.87 -8.50 0.27
N VAL A 29 2.24 -8.77 -0.98
CA VAL A 29 3.58 -8.43 -1.49
C VAL A 29 3.48 -7.04 -2.06
N LEU A 30 4.29 -6.11 -1.53
CA LEU A 30 4.39 -4.74 -2.02
C LEU A 30 5.77 -4.52 -2.65
N THR A 31 5.79 -3.82 -3.78
CA THR A 31 7.00 -3.23 -4.36
C THR A 31 6.91 -1.72 -4.22
N PHE A 32 7.96 -1.10 -3.71
CA PHE A 32 8.07 0.35 -3.57
C PHE A 32 8.90 0.96 -4.70
N CYS A 33 8.74 2.27 -4.95
CA CYS A 33 9.46 3.02 -5.98
C CYS A 33 11.00 2.89 -5.90
N ASP A 34 11.56 2.81 -4.69
CA ASP A 34 13.01 2.61 -4.47
C ASP A 34 13.50 1.18 -4.76
N GLY A 35 12.60 0.28 -5.17
CA GLY A 35 12.87 -1.12 -5.48
C GLY A 35 12.79 -2.05 -4.27
N LEU A 36 12.45 -1.55 -3.07
CA LEU A 36 12.19 -2.41 -1.91
C LEU A 36 10.98 -3.32 -2.20
N VAL A 37 11.12 -4.61 -1.94
CA VAL A 37 10.03 -5.59 -2.02
C VAL A 37 9.87 -6.27 -0.67
N ALA A 38 8.64 -6.29 -0.13
CA ALA A 38 8.36 -6.91 1.15
C ALA A 38 7.01 -7.63 1.16
N THR A 39 6.93 -8.71 1.96
CA THR A 39 5.65 -9.33 2.30
C THR A 39 5.18 -8.80 3.64
N LEU A 40 4.04 -8.11 3.65
CA LEU A 40 3.43 -7.56 4.84
C LEU A 40 2.19 -8.37 5.22
N CYS A 41 1.99 -8.60 6.52
CA CYS A 41 0.73 -9.11 7.05
C CYS A 41 -0.09 -7.93 7.57
N LEU A 42 -1.31 -7.76 7.04
CA LEU A 42 -2.15 -6.64 7.47
C LEU A 42 -2.58 -6.78 8.95
N ASP A 43 -2.54 -7.99 9.51
CA ASP A 43 -2.82 -8.21 10.94
C ASP A 43 -1.73 -7.66 11.88
N ASP A 44 -0.51 -7.46 11.37
CA ASP A 44 0.58 -6.81 12.13
C ASP A 44 0.45 -5.28 12.14
N ILE A 45 -0.46 -4.76 11.31
CA ILE A 45 -0.64 -3.35 11.00
C ILE A 45 -1.98 -2.83 11.53
N VAL A 46 -3.07 -3.56 11.26
CA VAL A 46 -4.43 -3.24 11.66
C VAL A 46 -4.80 -4.07 12.88
N TYR A 47 -4.67 -3.49 14.08
CA TYR A 47 -4.96 -4.19 15.34
C TYR A 47 -6.46 -4.51 15.53
N HIS A 48 -7.36 -3.70 14.97
CA HIS A 48 -8.80 -3.86 15.12
C HIS A 48 -9.53 -3.61 13.81
N TYR A 49 -10.12 -4.68 13.25
CA TYR A 49 -10.98 -4.59 12.07
C TYR A 49 -12.37 -4.09 12.45
N LYS A 50 -12.58 -2.79 12.33
CA LYS A 50 -13.86 -2.09 12.55
C LYS A 50 -14.03 -0.99 11.51
N GLY A 51 -15.25 -0.48 11.36
CA GLY A 51 -15.53 0.62 10.42
C GLY A 51 -15.09 0.28 9.00
N VAL A 52 -14.33 1.19 8.37
CA VAL A 52 -13.85 1.04 6.98
C VAL A 52 -12.95 -0.19 6.77
N PHE A 53 -12.29 -0.70 7.81
CA PHE A 53 -11.46 -1.90 7.71
C PHE A 53 -12.24 -3.21 7.89
N LEU A 54 -13.47 -3.18 8.44
CA LEU A 54 -14.22 -4.41 8.73
C LEU A 54 -14.38 -5.36 7.51
N PRO A 55 -14.67 -4.86 6.28
CA PRO A 55 -14.78 -5.72 5.10
C PRO A 55 -13.50 -6.48 4.74
N LEU A 56 -12.32 -6.04 5.20
CA LEU A 56 -11.05 -6.69 4.89
C LEU A 56 -10.88 -8.06 5.57
N LEU A 57 -11.77 -8.42 6.51
CA LEU A 57 -11.83 -9.77 7.06
C LEU A 57 -12.30 -10.80 6.03
N ASP A 58 -13.07 -10.38 5.02
CA ASP A 58 -13.47 -11.23 3.91
C ASP A 58 -12.34 -11.32 2.86
N ALA A 59 -11.98 -12.54 2.47
CA ALA A 59 -10.86 -12.76 1.56
C ALA A 59 -11.13 -12.24 0.14
N ALA A 60 -12.37 -12.35 -0.35
CA ALA A 60 -12.72 -11.88 -1.68
C ALA A 60 -12.71 -10.34 -1.74
N TYR A 61 -13.14 -9.68 -0.67
CA TYR A 61 -13.04 -8.22 -0.54
C TYR A 61 -11.59 -7.76 -0.38
N PHE A 62 -10.81 -8.41 0.49
CA PHE A 62 -9.39 -8.11 0.67
C PHE A 62 -8.60 -8.19 -0.65
N ASN A 63 -8.90 -9.16 -1.50
CA ASN A 63 -8.23 -9.34 -2.79
C ASN A 63 -8.55 -8.25 -3.82
N GLN A 64 -9.48 -7.34 -3.54
CA GLN A 64 -9.77 -6.16 -4.37
C GLN A 64 -8.82 -4.99 -4.12
N VAL A 65 -7.75 -5.20 -3.34
CA VAL A 65 -6.69 -4.20 -3.13
C VAL A 65 -6.17 -3.68 -4.47
N ALA A 66 -6.03 -2.36 -4.55
CA ALA A 66 -5.50 -1.66 -5.71
C ALA A 66 -4.51 -0.58 -5.27
N ILE A 67 -3.73 -0.05 -6.20
CA ILE A 67 -2.84 1.09 -5.95
C ILE A 67 -3.57 2.37 -6.32
N ASN A 68 -3.59 3.33 -5.41
CA ASN A 68 -3.93 4.71 -5.70
C ASN A 68 -2.63 5.49 -5.94
N ARG A 69 -2.34 5.80 -7.21
CA ARG A 69 -1.13 6.51 -7.63
C ARG A 69 -1.08 7.96 -7.14
N ASP A 70 -2.22 8.62 -7.01
CA ASP A 70 -2.29 9.99 -6.51
C ASP A 70 -1.93 10.06 -5.01
N LEU A 71 -2.20 8.98 -4.27
CA LEU A 71 -1.87 8.85 -2.85
C LEU A 71 -0.57 8.08 -2.58
N GLY A 72 0.06 7.52 -3.62
CA GLY A 72 1.27 6.69 -3.48
C GLY A 72 1.09 5.40 -2.66
N THR A 73 -0.15 4.90 -2.47
CA THR A 73 -0.43 3.80 -1.54
C THR A 73 -1.50 2.82 -2.04
N ILE A 74 -1.76 1.77 -1.26
CA ILE A 74 -2.83 0.79 -1.50
C ILE A 74 -4.19 1.26 -0.96
N VAL A 75 -5.25 0.91 -1.67
CA VAL A 75 -6.64 1.21 -1.33
C VAL A 75 -7.57 0.03 -1.60
N TRP A 76 -8.74 0.03 -0.95
CA TRP A 76 -9.86 -0.88 -1.22
C TRP A 76 -11.08 -0.12 -1.76
N PRO A 77 -12.09 -0.81 -2.34
CA PRO A 77 -13.24 -0.16 -3.00
C PRO A 77 -14.07 0.78 -2.11
N ASN A 78 -14.02 0.60 -0.79
CA ASN A 78 -14.69 1.49 0.17
C ASN A 78 -13.84 2.70 0.60
N GLY A 79 -12.68 2.90 -0.02
CA GLY A 79 -11.76 3.99 0.31
C GLY A 79 -10.88 3.72 1.53
N ALA A 80 -10.89 2.50 2.11
CA ALA A 80 -9.88 2.15 3.11
C ALA A 80 -8.50 2.22 2.45
N ASP A 81 -7.57 2.91 3.10
CA ASP A 81 -6.17 2.98 2.72
C ASP A 81 -5.28 2.66 3.93
N VAL A 82 -3.99 2.47 3.65
CA VAL A 82 -2.97 2.39 4.69
C VAL A 82 -1.89 3.40 4.35
N CYS A 83 -1.50 4.23 5.31
CA CYS A 83 -0.48 5.27 5.09
C CYS A 83 0.81 4.66 4.51
N PRO A 84 1.34 5.21 3.39
CA PRO A 84 2.53 4.65 2.73
C PRO A 84 3.77 4.65 3.63
N ASP A 85 3.95 5.65 4.49
CA ASP A 85 5.07 5.68 5.45
C ASP A 85 4.99 4.52 6.46
N MET A 86 3.79 4.12 6.87
CA MET A 86 3.64 2.99 7.77
C MET A 86 3.91 1.66 7.05
N LEU A 87 3.42 1.50 5.81
CA LEU A 87 3.77 0.33 4.99
C LEU A 87 5.28 0.22 4.78
N TYR A 88 5.93 1.34 4.46
CA TYR A 88 7.37 1.39 4.24
C TYR A 88 8.16 1.13 5.53
N ALA A 89 7.73 1.66 6.67
CA ALA A 89 8.37 1.42 7.96
C ALA A 89 8.34 -0.07 8.33
N VAL A 90 7.20 -0.74 8.18
CA VAL A 90 7.09 -2.19 8.43
C VAL A 90 7.91 -2.98 7.40
N ALA A 91 7.88 -2.59 6.13
CA ALA A 91 8.62 -3.27 5.06
C ALA A 91 10.15 -3.16 5.23
N SER A 92 10.64 -1.99 5.64
CA SER A 92 12.07 -1.70 5.74
C SER A 92 12.67 -1.92 7.13
N GLY A 93 11.82 -2.06 8.16
CA GLY A 93 12.23 -2.06 9.57
C GLY A 93 12.75 -0.70 10.07
N LYS A 94 12.64 0.37 9.26
CA LYS A 94 13.06 1.72 9.62
C LYS A 94 11.91 2.42 10.38
N PRO A 95 12.21 3.24 11.40
CA PRO A 95 11.19 4.02 12.09
C PRO A 95 10.57 5.07 11.14
N ILE A 96 9.31 5.41 11.41
CA ILE A 96 8.67 6.58 10.81
C ILE A 96 9.37 7.82 11.39
N VAL A 97 9.89 8.68 10.52
CA VAL A 97 10.46 9.97 10.88
C VAL A 97 9.46 11.06 10.51
N CYS A 98 9.12 11.92 11.45
CA CYS A 98 8.41 13.17 11.15
C CYS A 98 9.48 14.18 10.73
N GLU A 99 9.49 14.58 9.46
CA GLU A 99 10.30 15.71 8.97
C GLU A 99 9.59 17.05 9.17
#